data_AF-A0A382RY79-F1
#
_entry.id   AF-A0A382RY79-F1
#
_cell.length_a   1.000
_cell.length_b   1.000
_cell.length_c   1.000
_cell.angle_alpha   90.00
_cell.angle_beta   90.00
_cell.angle_gamma   90.00
#
_symmetry.space_group_name_H-M   'P 1'
#
loop_
_entity.id
_entity.type
_entity.pdbx_description
1 polymer ?
#
loop_
_entity_poly.entity_id
_entity_poly.type
_entity_poly.pdbx_seq_one_letter_code
_entity_poly.pdbx_strand_id
1 'polypeptide(L)' 'ILGEAAQTGDPAKRYAQLAKAEALFLKERPILPVYWYTRNYLLHPDVKGWNPLLLDNHPYKFLRLEPGSENKKD' A
#
# COMPACT_ATOMS: atom_id res chain seq x y z
N ILE A 1 2.51 25.02 -6.06
CA ILE A 1 2.71 23.62 -6.51
C ILE A 1 1.71 22.65 -5.88
N LEU A 2 1.84 22.25 -4.59
CA LEU A 2 0.92 21.24 -4.01
C LEU A 2 -0.55 21.70 -3.98
N GLY A 3 -0.80 22.97 -3.67
CA GLY A 3 -2.16 23.53 -3.72
C GLY A 3 -2.78 23.49 -5.13
N GLU A 4 -1.98 23.72 -6.18
CA GLU A 4 -2.46 23.64 -7.57
C GLU A 4 -2.74 22.18 -7.99
N ALA A 5 -1.91 21.23 -7.52
CA ALA A 5 -2.14 19.81 -7.75
C ALA A 5 -3.44 19.33 -7.12
N ALA A 6 -3.74 19.80 -5.90
CA ALA A 6 -4.98 19.47 -5.19
C ALA A 6 -6.25 19.99 -5.90
N GLN A 7 -6.16 21.13 -6.59
CA GLN A 7 -7.29 21.75 -7.30
C GLN A 7 -7.43 21.27 -8.77
N THR A 8 -6.43 20.55 -9.30
CA THR A 8 -6.45 20.07 -10.68
C THR A 8 -7.25 18.78 -10.82
N GLY A 9 -8.29 18.80 -11.65
CA GLY A 9 -9.10 17.61 -11.97
C GLY A 9 -8.46 16.64 -12.99
N ASP A 10 -7.53 17.13 -13.80
CA ASP A 10 -6.81 16.34 -14.81
C ASP A 10 -5.67 15.51 -14.17
N PRO A 11 -5.72 14.16 -14.22
CA PRO A 11 -4.71 13.32 -13.60
C PRO A 11 -3.29 13.57 -14.12
N ALA A 12 -3.11 13.79 -15.43
CA ALA A 12 -1.78 13.94 -16.03
C ALA A 12 -1.11 15.23 -15.54
N LYS A 13 -1.87 16.33 -15.51
CA LYS A 13 -1.41 17.62 -14.97
C LYS A 13 -1.11 17.53 -13.48
N ARG A 14 -1.95 16.85 -12.71
CA ARG A 14 -1.73 16.63 -11.27
C ARG A 14 -0.41 15.89 -11.02
N TYR A 15 -0.15 14.80 -11.75
CA TYR A 15 1.09 14.04 -11.59
C TYR A 15 2.33 14.85 -11.98
N ALA A 16 2.27 15.64 -13.05
CA ALA A 16 3.38 16.53 -13.42
C ALA A 16 3.70 17.55 -12.31
N GLN A 17 2.68 18.12 -11.66
CA GLN A 17 2.85 19.04 -10.54
C GLN A 17 3.42 18.35 -9.29
N LEU A 18 2.95 17.13 -8.97
CA LEU A 18 3.48 16.34 -7.85
C LEU A 18 4.95 15.95 -8.07
N ALA A 19 5.32 15.52 -9.28
CA ALA A 19 6.70 15.20 -9.63
C ALA A 19 7.63 16.44 -9.49
N LYS A 20 7.13 17.62 -9.86
CA LYS A 20 7.87 18.88 -9.65
C LYS A 20 8.07 19.19 -8.17
N ALA A 21 7.06 18.95 -7.33
CA ALA A 21 7.17 19.13 -5.89
C ALA A 21 8.18 18.16 -5.27
N GLU A 22 8.14 16.89 -5.66
CA GLU A 22 9.10 15.86 -5.22
C GLU A 22 10.54 16.21 -5.61
N ALA A 23 10.77 16.67 -6.85
CA ALA A 23 12.10 17.08 -7.29
C ALA A 23 12.67 18.25 -6.47
N LEU A 24 11.83 19.23 -6.12
CA LEU A 24 12.24 20.35 -5.25
C LEU A 24 12.59 19.85 -3.85
N PHE A 25 11.75 18.98 -3.29
CA PHE A 25 11.95 18.39 -1.98
C PHE A 25 13.26 17.60 -1.89
N LEU A 26 13.56 16.76 -2.89
CA LEU A 26 14.81 16.01 -2.96
C LEU A 26 16.04 16.91 -3.16
N LYS A 27 15.90 18.06 -3.83
CA LYS A 27 16.98 19.03 -3.98
C LYS A 27 17.32 19.71 -2.67
N GLU A 28 16.32 20.09 -1.89
CA GLU A 28 16.48 20.79 -0.61
C GLU A 28 16.89 19.85 0.53
N ARG A 29 16.65 18.54 0.39
CA ARG A 29 16.98 17.48 1.37
C ARG A 29 16.56 17.83 2.81
N PRO A 30 15.32 18.29 3.07
CA PRO A 30 14.89 18.68 4.41
C PRO A 30 14.71 17.47 5.34
N ILE A 31 14.51 16.27 4.80
CA ILE A 31 14.46 15.01 5.55
C ILE A 31 15.32 13.95 4.87
N LEU A 32 15.78 12.96 5.64
CA LEU A 32 16.49 11.78 5.14
C LEU A 32 15.59 10.54 5.22
N PRO A 33 15.06 10.05 4.10
CA PRO A 33 14.35 8.77 4.08
C PRO A 33 15.33 7.62 4.37
N VAL A 34 15.03 6.79 5.37
CA VAL A 34 15.88 5.64 5.75
C VAL A 34 15.36 4.34 5.15
N TYR A 35 14.03 4.16 5.08
CA TYR A 35 13.44 2.90 4.63
C TYR A 35 11.98 3.08 4.16
N TRP A 36 11.57 2.22 3.22
CA TRP A 36 10.20 2.08 2.75
C TRP A 36 9.69 0.73 3.25
N TYR A 37 8.69 0.75 4.11
CA TYR A 37 8.24 -0.43 4.81
C TYR A 37 7.68 -1.50 3.86
N THR A 38 8.22 -2.71 3.99
CA THR A 38 7.63 -3.95 3.47
C THR A 38 6.90 -4.67 4.59
N ARG A 39 5.77 -5.30 4.30
CA ARG A 39 5.00 -6.06 5.28
C ARG A 39 5.13 -7.55 5.01
N ASN A 40 5.44 -8.30 6.07
CA ASN A 40 5.42 -9.75 6.08
C ASN A 40 4.17 -10.20 6.84
N TYR A 41 3.46 -11.20 6.30
CA TYR A 41 2.24 -11.73 6.91
C TYR A 41 2.48 -13.17 7.36
N LEU A 42 2.26 -13.44 8.64
CA LEU A 42 2.21 -14.80 9.17
C LEU A 42 0.74 -15.23 9.19
N LEU A 43 0.36 -16.11 8.28
CA LEU A 43 -1.01 -16.57 8.10
C LEU A 43 -1.09 -18.08 8.25
N HIS A 44 -2.13 -18.54 8.94
CA HIS A 44 -2.44 -19.97 8.98
C HIS A 44 -2.83 -20.46 7.57
N PRO A 45 -2.43 -21.68 7.14
CA PRO A 45 -2.74 -22.21 5.81
C PRO A 45 -4.24 -22.21 5.45
N ASP A 46 -5.09 -22.29 6.46
CA ASP A 46 -6.55 -22.31 6.32
C ASP A 46 -7.14 -20.94 5.96
N VAL A 47 -6.39 -19.86 6.13
CA VAL A 47 -6.86 -18.51 5.79
C VAL A 47 -6.78 -18.31 4.29
N LYS A 48 -7.94 -18.17 3.64
CA LYS A 48 -8.04 -17.82 2.22
C LYS A 48 -8.65 -16.44 2.04
N GLY A 49 -8.30 -15.80 0.93
CA GLY A 49 -8.78 -14.45 0.57
C GLY A 49 -7.95 -13.30 1.16
N TRP A 50 -6.84 -13.61 1.86
CA TRP A 50 -5.93 -12.57 2.35
C TRP A 50 -5.14 -11.96 1.19
N ASN A 51 -5.24 -10.64 1.04
CA ASN A 51 -4.45 -9.86 0.09
C ASN A 51 -3.83 -8.64 0.78
N PRO A 52 -2.54 -8.32 0.50
CA PRO A 52 -1.92 -7.09 0.99
C PRO A 52 -2.60 -5.87 0.37
N LEU A 53 -2.96 -4.89 1.19
CA LEU A 53 -3.57 -3.64 0.76
C LEU A 53 -2.66 -2.46 1.13
N LEU A 54 -2.60 -1.45 0.27
CA LEU A 54 -1.73 -0.27 0.47
C LEU A 54 -1.97 0.43 1.81
N LEU A 55 -3.23 0.46 2.26
CA LEU A 55 -3.64 1.06 3.52
C LEU A 55 -3.73 0.05 4.67
N ASP A 56 -3.36 -1.22 4.43
CA ASP A 56 -3.40 -2.31 5.42
C ASP A 56 -4.81 -2.54 6.03
N ASN A 57 -5.85 -2.08 5.34
CA ASN A 57 -7.23 -2.23 5.76
C ASN A 57 -7.78 -3.58 5.30
N HIS A 58 -7.61 -4.63 6.11
CA HIS A 58 -8.03 -5.99 5.75
C HIS A 58 -9.50 -6.27 6.15
N PRO A 59 -10.48 -6.21 5.23
CA PRO A 59 -11.88 -6.37 5.59
C PRO A 59 -12.22 -7.86 5.73
N TYR A 60 -12.60 -8.28 6.93
CA TYR A 60 -12.83 -9.71 7.24
C TYR A 60 -13.99 -10.35 6.47
N LYS A 61 -14.88 -9.55 5.88
CA LYS A 61 -15.97 -10.04 5.01
C LYS A 61 -15.45 -10.88 3.84
N PHE A 62 -14.22 -10.63 3.37
CA PHE A 62 -13.62 -11.33 2.24
C PHE A 62 -12.67 -12.46 2.66
N LEU A 63 -12.47 -12.65 3.96
CA LEU A 63 -11.67 -13.75 4.50
C LEU A 63 -12.56 -14.96 4.75
N ARG A 64 -11.99 -16.13 4.56
CA ARG A 64 -12.64 -17.41 4.84
C ARG A 64 -11.63 -18.38 5.44
N LEU A 65 -12.12 -19.22 6.33
CA LEU A 65 -11.37 -20.33 6.90
C LEU A 65 -11.79 -21.60 6.19
N GLU A 66 -10.84 -22.23 5.52
CA GLU A 66 -11.03 -23.53 4.90
C GLU A 66 -9.98 -24.48 5.44
N PRO A 67 -10.38 -25.58 6.11
CA PRO A 67 -9.42 -26.57 6.58
C PRO A 67 -8.55 -27.03 5.41
N GLY A 68 -7.24 -26.85 5.53
CA GLY A 68 -6.28 -27.44 4.61
C GLY A 68 -6.50 -28.95 4.57
N SER A 69 -6.62 -29.52 3.37
CA SER A 69 -6.87 -30.95 3.17
C SER A 69 -5.75 -31.88 3.70
N GLU A 70 -4.74 -31.35 4.38
CA GLU A 70 -3.54 -32.07 4.81
C GLU A 70 -3.57 -32.58 6.27
N ASN A 71 -4.58 -32.24 7.08
CA ASN A 71 -4.68 -32.71 8.48
C ASN A 71 -5.90 -33.62 8.78
N LYS A 72 -6.34 -34.43 7.80
CA LYS A 72 -7.18 -35.60 8.08
C LYS A 72 -6.36 -36.89 7.98
N LYS A 73 -5.43 -37.07 8.89
CA LYS A 73 -4.99 -38.42 9.30
C LYS A 73 -4.98 -38.44 10.83
N ASP A 74 -5.71 -39.44 11.32
CA ASP A 74 -5.96 -39.88 12.69
C ASP A 74 -7.10 -39.17 13.45
#